data_AF-A0A6A4LU98-F1
#
_entry.id   AF-A0A6A4LU98-F1
#
_cell.length_a   1.000
_cell.length_b   1.000
_cell.length_c   1.000
_cell.angle_alpha   90.00
_cell.angle_beta   90.00
_cell.angle_gamma   90.00
#
_symmetry.space_group_name_H-M   'P 1'
#
loop_
_entity.id
_entity.type
_entity.pdbx_description
1 polymer ?
#
loop_
_entity_poly.entity_id
_entity_poly.type
_entity_poly.pdbx_seq_one_letter_code
_entity_poly.pdbx_strand_id
1 'polypeptide(L)'
;MLSHFHGCNNLVTMIMTFIPIFFFFLFGSSPAAAAGREINPMVEISSREDLMQMAGYGEERLSTVLISGTVFCHETCQGEKARIDPHPVSGALVAVSCHTSGKTSKSNWVEVSTDEFGDFLIDLPSHLHAIPNLGKRCVVKVLRLPKHSLCHPAFTGNQTELKLSSSGNGIRTYTAESLNLSPKPSEGCTKETPKKKVPSEHPTDV
;
A
#
# COMPACT_ATOMS: atom_id res chain seq x y z
N MET A 1 -78.93 -36.54 19.48
CA MET A 1 -78.98 -35.20 20.10
C MET A 1 -77.95 -34.33 19.42
N LEU A 2 -78.39 -33.19 18.90
CA LEU A 2 -77.60 -32.14 18.25
C LEU A 2 -76.55 -31.57 19.22
N SER A 3 -75.32 -31.36 18.73
CA SER A 3 -74.44 -30.31 19.25
C SER A 3 -73.75 -29.59 18.08
N HIS A 4 -74.06 -28.31 17.99
CA HIS A 4 -73.79 -27.37 16.90
C HIS A 4 -72.34 -26.83 16.99
N PHE A 5 -71.52 -26.98 15.94
CA PHE A 5 -70.24 -26.29 15.82
C PHE A 5 -70.48 -24.88 15.25
N HIS A 6 -70.57 -23.87 16.12
CA HIS A 6 -70.92 -22.49 15.79
C HIS A 6 -69.77 -21.52 16.12
N GLY A 7 -68.52 -21.88 15.77
CA GLY A 7 -67.33 -21.10 16.19
C GLY A 7 -66.21 -20.93 15.16
N CYS A 8 -66.23 -21.65 14.03
CA CYS A 8 -65.11 -21.62 13.07
C CYS A 8 -65.30 -20.56 11.96
N ASN A 9 -66.54 -20.23 11.60
CA ASN A 9 -66.78 -19.32 10.46
C ASN A 9 -66.37 -17.88 10.77
N ASN A 10 -66.73 -17.33 11.94
CA ASN A 10 -66.45 -15.92 12.24
C ASN A 10 -64.95 -15.62 12.39
N LEU A 11 -64.17 -16.56 12.92
CA LEU A 11 -62.71 -16.42 13.04
C LEU A 11 -62.05 -16.44 11.67
N VAL A 12 -62.43 -17.38 10.80
CA VAL A 12 -61.89 -17.48 9.43
C VAL A 12 -62.31 -16.28 8.59
N THR A 13 -63.54 -15.79 8.73
CA THR A 13 -64.01 -14.58 8.04
C THR A 13 -63.32 -13.31 8.54
N MET A 14 -63.00 -13.20 9.83
CA MET A 14 -62.18 -12.09 10.34
C MET A 14 -60.75 -12.15 9.79
N ILE A 15 -60.12 -13.32 9.81
CA ILE A 15 -58.74 -13.46 9.30
C ILE A 15 -58.66 -13.13 7.81
N MET A 16 -59.62 -13.60 7.00
CA MET A 16 -59.64 -13.35 5.56
C MET A 16 -59.95 -11.90 5.18
N THR A 17 -60.65 -11.14 6.02
CA THR A 17 -60.97 -9.73 5.75
C THR A 17 -59.93 -8.76 6.30
N PHE A 18 -59.34 -9.04 7.47
CA PHE A 18 -58.39 -8.13 8.11
C PHE A 18 -56.96 -8.22 7.55
N ILE A 19 -56.54 -9.39 7.07
CA ILE A 19 -55.20 -9.58 6.47
C ILE A 19 -54.97 -8.68 5.24
N PRO A 20 -55.83 -8.66 4.20
CA PRO A 20 -55.58 -7.82 3.03
C PRO A 20 -55.62 -6.32 3.35
N ILE A 21 -56.47 -5.90 4.31
CA ILE A 21 -56.55 -4.50 4.76
C ILE A 21 -55.27 -4.10 5.49
N PHE A 22 -54.75 -4.96 6.36
CA PHE A 22 -53.49 -4.72 7.06
C PHE A 22 -52.30 -4.65 6.10
N PHE A 23 -52.25 -5.52 5.09
CA PHE A 23 -51.26 -5.42 4.01
C PHE A 23 -51.42 -4.13 3.19
N PHE A 24 -52.66 -3.68 2.95
CA PHE A 24 -52.90 -2.40 2.26
C PHE A 24 -52.45 -1.19 3.10
N PHE A 25 -52.56 -1.24 4.43
CA PHE A 25 -52.02 -0.18 5.30
C PHE A 25 -50.49 -0.26 5.46
N LEU A 26 -49.88 -1.44 5.42
CA LEU A 26 -48.43 -1.61 5.51
C LEU A 26 -47.70 -1.31 4.19
N PHE A 27 -48.34 -1.54 3.04
CA PHE A 27 -47.70 -1.41 1.71
C PHE A 27 -48.35 -0.35 0.81
N GLY A 28 -49.55 0.15 1.13
CA GLY A 28 -50.34 1.03 0.26
C GLY A 28 -50.14 2.53 0.45
N SER A 29 -49.30 2.96 1.39
CA SER A 29 -48.91 4.37 1.54
C SER A 29 -47.43 4.58 1.23
N SER A 30 -46.99 4.15 0.05
CA SER A 30 -45.93 4.89 -0.63
C SER A 30 -46.61 5.94 -1.49
N PRO A 31 -46.64 7.23 -1.11
CA PRO A 31 -46.80 8.24 -2.13
C PRO A 31 -45.67 7.97 -3.12
N ALA A 32 -46.03 7.70 -4.38
CA ALA A 32 -45.13 7.99 -5.48
C ALA A 32 -44.87 9.50 -5.39
N ALA A 33 -43.95 9.89 -4.50
CA ALA A 33 -43.20 11.09 -4.66
C ALA A 33 -42.52 10.88 -6.01
N ALA A 34 -43.13 11.45 -7.05
CA ALA A 34 -42.39 11.95 -8.18
C ALA A 34 -41.39 12.94 -7.58
N ALA A 35 -40.28 12.41 -7.04
CA ALA A 35 -39.05 13.12 -6.96
C ALA A 35 -38.74 13.42 -8.42
N GLY A 36 -39.19 14.59 -8.88
CA GLY A 36 -38.49 15.29 -9.93
C GLY A 36 -37.05 15.27 -9.48
N ARG A 37 -36.28 14.35 -10.07
CA ARG A 37 -34.84 14.32 -9.92
C ARG A 37 -34.42 15.56 -10.68
N GLU A 38 -34.44 16.69 -9.99
CA GLU A 38 -33.63 17.82 -10.35
C GLU A 38 -32.21 17.29 -10.19
N ILE A 39 -31.69 16.72 -11.27
CA ILE A 39 -30.30 16.31 -11.36
C ILE A 39 -29.58 17.64 -11.37
N ASN A 40 -29.30 18.18 -10.17
CA ASN A 40 -28.46 19.35 -10.04
C ASN A 40 -27.14 18.98 -10.73
N PRO A 41 -26.80 19.59 -11.88
CA PRO A 41 -25.64 19.20 -12.68
C PRO A 41 -24.33 19.39 -11.92
N MET A 42 -24.38 20.05 -10.76
CA MET A 42 -23.27 20.22 -9.83
C MET A 42 -22.89 18.93 -9.09
N VAL A 43 -23.84 17.99 -8.87
CA VAL A 43 -23.59 16.73 -8.13
C VAL A 43 -22.81 15.71 -8.99
N GLU A 44 -22.90 15.81 -10.31
CA GLU A 44 -22.21 14.90 -11.24
C GLU A 44 -20.72 15.26 -11.44
N ILE A 45 -20.33 16.49 -11.09
CA ILE A 45 -18.96 17.01 -11.26
C ILE A 45 -18.16 16.96 -9.95
N SER A 46 -18.85 16.88 -8.80
CA SER A 46 -18.20 16.82 -7.49
C SER A 46 -17.66 15.41 -7.24
N SER A 47 -16.38 15.29 -6.91
CA SER A 47 -15.82 13.99 -6.57
C SER A 47 -16.43 13.48 -5.27
N ARG A 48 -16.38 12.16 -5.07
CA ARG A 48 -16.93 11.52 -3.88
C ARG A 48 -16.34 12.10 -2.59
N GLU A 49 -15.08 12.54 -2.62
CA GLU A 49 -14.41 13.15 -1.47
C GLU A 49 -14.97 14.54 -1.14
N ASP A 50 -15.30 15.36 -2.13
CA ASP A 50 -15.93 16.68 -1.95
C ASP A 50 -17.33 16.56 -1.36
N LEU A 51 -18.12 15.58 -1.84
CA LEU A 51 -19.45 15.27 -1.30
C LEU A 51 -19.36 14.76 0.15
N MET A 52 -18.36 13.93 0.47
CA MET A 52 -18.09 13.48 1.83
C MET A 52 -17.69 14.65 2.75
N GLN A 53 -16.89 15.58 2.24
CA GLN A 53 -16.47 16.77 2.96
C GLN A 53 -17.65 17.72 3.24
N MET A 54 -18.50 17.98 2.23
CA MET A 54 -19.72 18.78 2.38
C MET A 54 -20.72 18.18 3.37
N ALA A 55 -20.80 16.84 3.44
CA ALA A 55 -21.66 16.14 4.38
C ALA A 55 -21.10 16.08 5.82
N GLY A 56 -19.94 16.69 6.08
CA GLY A 56 -19.29 16.67 7.39
C GLY A 56 -18.65 15.33 7.76
N TYR A 57 -18.59 14.38 6.81
CA TYR A 57 -17.87 13.11 6.93
C TYR A 57 -16.41 13.21 6.42
N GLY A 58 -15.97 14.40 6.02
CA GLY A 58 -14.59 14.64 5.61
C GLY A 58 -13.64 14.40 6.78
N GLU A 59 -12.79 13.39 6.67
CA GLU A 59 -11.74 13.11 7.64
C GLU A 59 -10.64 14.18 7.49
N GLU A 60 -10.79 15.33 8.16
CA GLU A 60 -9.70 16.29 8.21
C GLU A 60 -8.53 15.67 8.98
N ARG A 61 -7.45 15.36 8.25
CA ARG A 61 -6.27 14.70 8.82
C ARG A 61 -5.57 15.67 9.77
N LEU A 62 -5.71 15.42 11.07
CA LEU A 62 -5.09 16.22 12.14
C LEU A 62 -3.56 16.28 12.06
N SER A 63 -2.94 15.33 11.35
CA SER A 63 -1.56 15.40 10.95
C SER A 63 -1.33 14.62 9.66
N THR A 64 -0.21 14.89 9.00
CA THR A 64 0.28 14.13 7.84
C THR A 64 1.68 13.63 8.16
N VAL A 65 1.97 12.37 7.85
CA VAL A 65 3.31 11.81 8.04
C VAL A 65 3.76 11.20 6.73
N LEU A 66 4.75 11.84 6.11
CA LEU A 66 5.33 11.40 4.85
C LEU A 66 6.65 10.71 5.10
N ILE A 67 6.84 9.54 4.50
CA ILE A 67 8.08 8.77 4.57
C ILE A 67 8.59 8.60 3.15
N SER A 68 9.85 8.99 2.91
CA SER A 68 10.48 8.91 1.60
C SER A 68 11.83 8.20 1.68
N GLY A 69 12.27 7.64 0.56
CA GLY A 69 13.59 7.04 0.42
C GLY A 69 13.80 6.42 -0.94
N THR A 70 14.97 5.81 -1.14
CA THR A 70 15.39 5.23 -2.42
C THR A 70 15.96 3.83 -2.21
N VAL A 71 15.70 2.92 -3.14
CA VAL A 71 16.24 1.56 -3.16
C VAL A 71 17.31 1.43 -4.24
N PHE A 72 18.53 1.08 -3.83
CA PHE A 72 19.67 0.88 -4.74
C PHE A 72 20.15 -0.56 -4.73
N CYS A 73 20.58 -1.05 -5.89
CA CYS A 73 21.22 -2.32 -6.10
C CYS A 73 22.71 -2.11 -6.42
N HIS A 74 23.60 -2.69 -5.62
CA HIS A 74 25.03 -2.70 -5.86
C HIS A 74 25.42 -3.95 -6.63
N GLU A 75 26.34 -3.85 -7.58
CA GLU A 75 26.88 -5.02 -8.26
C GLU A 75 28.10 -5.54 -7.49
N THR A 76 28.05 -6.79 -7.00
CA THR A 76 29.16 -7.41 -6.26
C THR A 76 29.90 -8.41 -7.15
N CYS A 77 30.77 -7.92 -8.03
CA CYS A 77 31.80 -8.77 -8.62
C CYS A 77 33.09 -8.73 -7.78
N GLN A 78 33.55 -9.90 -7.30
CA GLN A 78 34.87 -10.06 -6.69
C GLN A 78 35.96 -9.96 -7.77
N GLY A 79 36.25 -8.73 -8.17
CA GLY A 79 37.44 -8.34 -8.92
C GLY A 79 37.83 -6.96 -8.45
N GLU A 80 39.05 -6.81 -7.92
CA GLU A 80 39.56 -5.51 -7.49
C GLU A 80 39.31 -4.45 -8.59
N LYS A 81 38.51 -3.42 -8.26
CA LYS A 81 38.33 -2.17 -9.03
C LYS A 81 37.27 -2.11 -10.15
N ALA A 82 36.13 -2.77 -10.01
CA ALA A 82 34.91 -2.29 -10.68
C ALA A 82 33.95 -1.72 -9.62
N ARG A 83 34.16 -0.47 -9.20
CA ARG A 83 33.13 0.28 -8.46
C ARG A 83 32.07 0.70 -9.47
N ILE A 84 31.14 -0.21 -9.74
CA ILE A 84 29.98 0.09 -10.56
C ILE A 84 29.04 0.92 -9.66
N ASP A 85 28.57 2.04 -10.19
CA ASP A 85 27.67 2.92 -9.44
C ASP A 85 26.38 2.15 -9.06
N PRO A 86 25.79 2.42 -7.88
CA PRO A 86 24.56 1.75 -7.45
C PRO A 86 23.42 2.06 -8.42
N HIS A 87 22.71 1.03 -8.85
CA HIS A 87 21.59 1.18 -9.79
C HIS A 87 20.27 1.30 -9.03
N PRO A 88 19.39 2.25 -9.38
CA PRO A 88 18.07 2.35 -8.77
C PRO A 88 17.22 1.13 -9.11
N VAL A 89 16.41 0.68 -8.16
CA VAL A 89 15.54 -0.49 -8.33
C VAL A 89 14.09 -0.05 -8.49
N SER A 90 13.60 -0.07 -9.73
CA SER A 90 12.19 0.22 -10.03
C SER A 90 11.27 -0.97 -9.75
N GLY A 91 10.08 -0.73 -9.20
CA GLY A 91 9.06 -1.76 -8.95
C GLY A 91 9.37 -2.70 -7.78
N ALA A 92 10.26 -2.31 -6.86
CA ALA A 92 10.48 -3.01 -5.60
C ALA A 92 9.32 -2.74 -4.64
N LEU A 93 8.77 -3.79 -4.03
CA LEU A 93 7.76 -3.67 -3.00
C LEU A 93 8.45 -3.33 -1.68
N VAL A 94 8.16 -2.17 -1.14
CA VAL A 94 8.70 -1.63 0.12
C VAL A 94 7.57 -1.54 1.14
N ALA A 95 7.88 -1.85 2.39
CA ALA A 95 6.95 -1.72 3.51
C ALA A 95 7.54 -0.88 4.64
N VAL A 96 6.72 -0.02 5.23
CA VAL A 96 6.98 0.59 6.53
C VAL A 96 6.24 -0.23 7.57
N SER A 97 6.94 -0.71 8.60
CA SER A 97 6.35 -1.44 9.73
C SER A 97 6.62 -0.69 11.02
N CYS A 98 5.56 -0.33 11.75
CA CYS A 98 5.66 0.40 13.00
C CYS A 98 5.33 -0.48 14.22
N HIS A 99 6.20 -0.42 15.24
CA HIS A 99 5.99 -1.07 16.52
C HIS A 99 5.09 -0.22 17.42
N THR A 100 3.88 -0.70 17.66
CA THR A 100 2.99 -0.20 18.71
C THR A 100 3.14 -1.07 19.96
N SER A 101 2.81 -0.56 21.14
CA SER A 101 2.91 -1.31 22.42
C SER A 101 2.02 -2.56 22.51
N GLY A 102 1.11 -2.78 21.55
CA GLY A 102 0.32 -4.01 21.38
C GLY A 102 0.96 -5.03 20.44
N LYS A 103 0.26 -6.15 20.20
CA LYS A 103 0.66 -7.15 19.19
C LYS A 103 0.78 -6.49 17.81
N THR A 104 1.81 -6.86 17.03
CA THR A 104 1.99 -6.43 15.63
C THR A 104 0.82 -6.95 14.79
N SER A 105 -0.16 -6.08 14.53
CA SER A 105 -1.28 -6.36 13.62
C SER A 105 -0.91 -5.97 12.18
N LYS A 106 -1.59 -6.59 11.20
CA LYS A 106 -1.45 -6.25 9.77
C LYS A 106 -1.73 -4.77 9.46
N SER A 107 -2.48 -4.09 10.33
CA SER A 107 -2.78 -2.65 10.22
C SER A 107 -1.58 -1.74 10.54
N ASN A 108 -0.47 -2.26 11.07
CA ASN A 108 0.69 -1.47 11.46
C ASN A 108 1.75 -1.36 10.37
N TRP A 109 1.48 -1.92 9.19
CA TRP A 109 2.34 -1.74 8.04
C TRP A 109 1.62 -1.13 6.85
N VAL A 110 2.38 -0.48 5.99
CA VAL A 110 1.93 0.05 4.70
C VAL A 110 2.95 -0.33 3.65
N GLU A 111 2.45 -0.71 2.47
CA GLU A 111 3.25 -1.19 1.36
C GLU A 111 3.10 -0.25 0.16
N VAL A 112 4.20 -0.02 -0.55
CA VAL A 112 4.25 0.76 -1.79
C VAL A 112 5.28 0.15 -2.73
N SER A 113 5.15 0.40 -4.03
CA SER A 113 6.19 0.05 -5.01
C SER A 113 7.05 1.26 -5.34
N THR A 114 8.34 1.04 -5.57
CA THR A 114 9.25 2.09 -6.03
C THR A 114 8.96 2.50 -7.47
N ASP A 115 9.23 3.76 -7.80
CA ASP A 115 9.08 4.35 -9.13
C ASP A 115 10.26 4.01 -10.07
N GLU A 116 10.34 4.65 -11.24
CA GLU A 116 11.43 4.46 -12.21
C GLU A 116 12.83 4.84 -11.69
N PHE A 117 12.92 5.73 -10.69
CA PHE A 117 14.15 6.17 -10.06
C PHE A 117 14.49 5.36 -8.80
N GLY A 118 13.68 4.35 -8.48
CA GLY A 118 13.83 3.54 -7.27
C GLY A 118 13.37 4.27 -6.01
N ASP A 119 12.71 5.43 -6.16
CA ASP A 119 12.20 6.24 -5.08
C ASP A 119 10.84 5.71 -4.61
N PHE A 120 10.54 5.92 -3.35
CA PHE A 120 9.22 5.67 -2.78
C PHE A 120 8.77 6.82 -1.88
N LEU A 121 7.47 7.04 -1.85
CA LEU A 121 6.81 7.99 -0.95
C LEU A 121 5.59 7.30 -0.34
N ILE A 122 5.50 7.32 0.99
CA ILE A 122 4.43 6.70 1.75
C ILE A 122 3.80 7.77 2.64
N ASP A 123 2.49 7.94 2.48
CA ASP A 123 1.68 8.64 3.46
C ASP A 123 1.19 7.65 4.52
N LEU A 124 1.60 7.88 5.76
CA LEU A 124 1.30 6.97 6.85
C LEU A 124 -0.19 7.09 7.25
N PRO A 125 -0.87 5.98 7.57
CA PRO A 125 -2.23 6.00 8.09
C PRO A 125 -2.35 6.80 9.39
N SER A 126 -3.51 7.44 9.57
CA SER A 126 -3.80 8.35 10.70
C SER A 126 -3.58 7.72 12.07
N HIS A 127 -3.92 6.43 12.25
CA HIS A 127 -3.73 5.72 13.53
C HIS A 127 -2.27 5.53 13.92
N LEU A 128 -1.33 5.64 12.97
CA LEU A 128 0.10 5.54 13.22
C LEU A 128 0.76 6.92 13.45
N HIS A 129 0.03 8.02 13.25
CA HIS A 129 0.57 9.36 13.47
C HIS A 129 0.86 9.63 14.94
N ALA A 130 0.09 9.03 15.85
CA ALA A 130 0.25 9.22 17.29
C ALA A 130 1.48 8.48 17.88
N ILE A 131 2.23 7.73 17.07
CA ILE A 131 3.40 6.96 17.55
C ILE A 131 4.51 7.93 17.99
N PRO A 132 4.88 7.94 19.29
CA PRO A 132 5.98 8.79 19.77
C PRO A 132 7.31 8.23 19.26
N ASN A 133 8.29 9.08 18.95
CA ASN A 133 9.60 8.64 18.44
C ASN A 133 9.48 7.69 17.23
N LEU A 134 8.61 8.06 16.28
CA LEU A 134 8.33 7.30 15.06
C LEU A 134 9.60 6.81 14.35
N GLY A 135 10.64 7.65 14.31
CA GLY A 135 11.95 7.34 13.74
C GLY A 135 12.58 6.02 14.22
N LYS A 136 12.38 5.68 15.50
CA LYS A 136 12.95 4.49 16.14
C LYS A 136 11.98 3.31 16.21
N ARG A 137 10.68 3.57 16.07
CA ARG A 137 9.64 2.53 16.17
C ARG A 137 9.18 1.99 14.83
N CYS A 138 9.39 2.76 13.78
CA CYS A 138 9.06 2.37 12.43
C CYS A 138 10.34 2.02 11.67
N VAL A 139 10.27 0.93 10.91
CA VAL A 139 11.36 0.45 10.07
C VAL A 139 10.87 0.29 8.65
N VAL A 140 11.73 0.61 7.69
CA VAL A 140 11.48 0.37 6.27
C VAL A 140 12.13 -0.94 5.86
N LYS A 141 11.40 -1.77 5.11
CA LYS A 141 11.86 -3.07 4.61
C LYS A 141 11.48 -3.22 3.15
N VAL A 142 12.41 -3.71 2.34
CA VAL A 142 12.06 -4.21 1.01
C VAL A 142 11.46 -5.62 1.20
N LEU A 143 10.23 -5.84 0.74
CA LEU A 143 9.54 -7.13 0.85
C LEU A 143 9.77 -8.00 -0.39
N ARG A 144 9.83 -7.37 -1.57
CA ARG A 144 9.92 -8.08 -2.84
C ARG A 144 10.68 -7.25 -3.87
N LEU A 145 11.52 -7.92 -4.64
CA LEU A 145 12.18 -7.34 -5.78
C LEU A 145 11.51 -7.75 -7.10
N PRO A 146 11.65 -6.95 -8.16
CA PRO A 146 11.29 -7.37 -9.51
C PRO A 146 12.07 -8.62 -9.91
N LYS A 147 11.42 -9.57 -10.60
CA LYS A 147 12.01 -10.85 -11.01
C LYS A 147 13.26 -10.71 -11.88
N HIS A 148 13.35 -9.62 -12.64
CA HIS A 148 14.46 -9.33 -13.56
C HIS A 148 15.51 -8.39 -12.96
N SER A 149 15.40 -8.04 -11.67
CA SER A 149 16.42 -7.21 -11.03
C SER A 149 17.68 -8.03 -10.74
N LEU A 150 18.84 -7.40 -10.94
CA LEU A 150 20.16 -8.01 -10.69
C LEU A 150 20.33 -8.42 -9.21
N CYS A 151 19.65 -7.72 -8.30
CA CYS A 151 19.65 -8.02 -6.86
C CYS A 151 18.62 -9.07 -6.43
N HIS A 152 17.77 -9.58 -7.32
CA HIS A 152 16.74 -10.58 -6.98
C HIS A 152 17.29 -11.89 -6.36
N PRO A 153 18.37 -12.51 -6.87
CA PRO A 153 18.77 -13.86 -6.47
C PRO A 153 19.26 -13.99 -5.03
N ALA A 154 19.52 -12.89 -4.34
CA ALA A 154 20.31 -12.92 -3.12
C ALA A 154 19.97 -11.84 -2.08
N PHE A 155 18.75 -11.33 -2.15
CA PHE A 155 18.23 -10.34 -1.22
C PHE A 155 18.26 -10.83 0.25
N THR A 156 19.20 -10.30 1.04
CA THR A 156 19.12 -10.30 2.51
C THR A 156 18.60 -8.93 2.91
N GLY A 157 17.28 -8.83 3.08
CA GLY A 157 16.62 -7.55 3.34
C GLY A 157 17.18 -6.84 4.56
N ASN A 158 17.77 -5.67 4.31
CA ASN A 158 18.15 -4.74 5.36
C ASN A 158 16.91 -3.95 5.80
N GLN A 159 16.80 -3.71 7.10
CA GLN A 159 15.80 -2.81 7.66
C GLN A 159 16.48 -1.50 8.03
N THR A 160 15.86 -0.39 7.68
CA THR A 160 16.43 0.93 7.91
C THR A 160 15.53 1.73 8.83
N GLU A 161 16.14 2.40 9.81
CA GLU A 161 15.46 3.34 10.70
C GLU A 161 15.10 4.64 9.95
N LEU A 162 14.12 5.37 10.49
CA LEU A 162 13.65 6.60 9.89
C LEU A 162 14.25 7.82 10.60
N LYS A 163 14.71 8.79 9.81
CA LYS A 163 15.19 10.08 10.31
C LYS A 163 14.16 11.16 10.03
N LEU A 164 13.84 11.96 11.05
CA LEU A 164 12.98 13.13 10.86
C LEU A 164 13.75 14.15 10.01
N SER A 165 13.20 14.54 8.87
CA SER A 165 13.78 15.55 7.99
C SER A 165 13.14 16.92 8.19
N SER A 166 11.82 16.97 8.42
CA SER A 166 11.08 18.23 8.63
C SER A 166 9.84 18.01 9.50
N SER A 167 9.43 19.05 10.21
CA SER A 167 8.20 19.07 11.01
C SER A 167 7.63 20.48 11.05
N GLY A 168 6.39 20.66 10.60
CA GLY A 168 5.69 21.94 10.61
C GLY A 168 4.29 21.85 10.02
N ASN A 169 3.38 22.75 10.41
CA ASN A 169 2.02 22.84 9.87
C ASN A 169 1.22 21.52 9.90
N GLY A 170 1.40 20.70 10.94
CA GLY A 170 0.77 19.38 11.04
C GLY A 170 1.42 18.30 10.17
N ILE A 171 2.46 18.61 9.40
CA ILE A 171 3.16 17.68 8.51
C ILE A 171 4.51 17.31 9.14
N ARG A 172 4.80 16.01 9.20
CA ARG A 172 6.12 15.48 9.55
C ARG A 172 6.66 14.66 8.39
N THR A 173 7.85 14.99 7.94
CA THR A 173 8.52 14.26 6.87
C THR A 173 9.68 13.47 7.44
N TYR A 174 9.76 12.21 7.07
CA TYR A 174 10.82 11.30 7.42
C TYR A 174 11.54 10.82 6.16
N THR A 175 12.84 10.65 6.28
CA THR A 175 13.66 10.01 5.26
C THR A 175 14.20 8.69 5.79
N ALA A 176 14.09 7.65 4.97
CA ALA A 176 14.86 6.43 5.16
C ALA A 176 16.25 6.64 4.57
N GLU A 177 17.28 6.15 5.26
CA GLU A 177 18.59 6.02 4.63
C GLU A 177 18.48 5.08 3.42
N SER A 178 19.30 5.33 2.39
CA SER A 178 19.28 4.57 1.14
C SER A 178 19.35 3.07 1.40
N LEU A 179 18.36 2.34 0.90
CA LEU A 179 18.26 0.89 1.05
C LEU A 179 19.21 0.24 0.04
N ASN A 180 20.42 -0.05 0.50
CA ASN A 180 21.46 -0.65 -0.34
C ASN A 180 21.35 -2.17 -0.32
N LEU A 181 21.04 -2.73 -1.48
CA LEU A 181 20.93 -4.17 -1.71
C LEU A 181 22.21 -4.65 -2.37
N SER A 182 22.79 -5.72 -1.82
CA SER A 182 23.92 -6.42 -2.43
C SER A 182 23.49 -7.84 -2.82
N PRO A 183 23.79 -8.28 -4.04
CA PRO A 183 23.75 -9.68 -4.38
C PRO A 183 24.75 -10.42 -3.50
N LYS A 184 24.39 -11.63 -3.06
CA LYS A 184 25.36 -12.61 -2.59
C LYS A 184 26.38 -12.82 -3.72
N PRO A 185 27.67 -12.92 -3.39
CA PRO A 185 28.68 -13.22 -4.39
C PRO A 185 28.31 -14.54 -5.08
N SER A 186 27.95 -14.46 -6.36
CA SER A 186 27.80 -15.65 -7.19
C SER A 186 29.17 -16.02 -7.76
N GLU A 187 29.48 -17.31 -7.85
CA GLU A 187 30.76 -17.82 -8.36
C GLU A 187 31.03 -17.49 -9.85
N GLY A 188 30.13 -16.76 -10.50
CA GLY A 188 30.14 -16.49 -11.95
C GLY A 188 30.90 -15.24 -12.42
N CYS A 189 31.51 -14.44 -11.55
CA CYS A 189 32.41 -13.36 -12.00
C CYS A 189 33.72 -13.98 -12.51
N THR A 190 33.67 -14.47 -13.75
CA THR A 190 34.79 -15.13 -14.41
C THR A 190 35.87 -14.09 -14.67
N LYS A 191 37.06 -14.32 -14.11
CA LYS A 191 38.25 -13.49 -14.37
C LYS A 191 38.61 -13.61 -15.84
N GLU A 192 38.41 -12.58 -16.64
CA GLU A 192 39.17 -12.48 -17.89
C GLU A 192 40.64 -12.23 -17.52
N THR A 193 41.44 -13.30 -17.56
CA THR A 193 42.90 -13.18 -17.48
C THR A 193 43.41 -12.37 -18.66
N PRO A 194 44.28 -11.36 -18.45
CA PRO A 194 44.93 -10.65 -19.54
C PRO A 194 45.76 -11.66 -20.37
N LYS A 195 45.48 -11.76 -21.67
CA LYS A 195 46.32 -12.54 -22.60
C LYS A 195 47.74 -11.97 -22.56
N LYS A 196 48.68 -12.77 -22.04
CA LYS A 196 50.12 -12.47 -22.06
C LYS A 196 50.55 -12.36 -23.53
N LYS A 197 50.90 -11.16 -23.98
CA LYS A 197 51.54 -10.94 -25.28
C LYS A 197 52.93 -11.57 -25.20
N VAL A 198 53.17 -12.63 -25.96
CA VAL A 198 54.51 -13.18 -26.20
C VAL A 198 55.05 -12.49 -27.45
N PRO A 199 56.13 -11.68 -27.37
CA PRO A 199 56.87 -11.29 -28.54
C PRO A 199 57.90 -12.37 -28.88
N SER A 200 57.75 -12.92 -30.07
CA SER A 200 58.66 -13.81 -30.79
C SER A 200 60.05 -13.20 -30.97
N GLU A 201 61.09 -13.98 -30.66
CA GLU A 201 62.43 -13.79 -31.22
C GLU A 201 62.41 -13.88 -32.74
N HIS A 202 63.16 -13.01 -33.41
CA HIS A 202 63.56 -13.22 -34.80
C HIS A 202 65.05 -12.88 -34.96
N PRO A 203 65.84 -13.75 -35.65
CA PRO A 203 67.27 -13.56 -35.84
C PRO A 203 67.55 -12.76 -37.12
N THR A 204 68.65 -12.03 -37.14
CA THR A 204 69.28 -11.55 -38.38
C THR A 204 70.79 -11.66 -38.25
N ASP A 205 71.36 -12.66 -38.93
CA ASP A 205 72.67 -12.61 -39.56
C ASP A 205 72.59 -11.68 -40.79
N VAL A 206 73.56 -10.75 -40.92
CA VAL A 206 74.42 -10.41 -42.09
C VAL A 206 75.29 -9.23 -41.68
#